data_AF-A0A3M1PZ08-F1
#
_entry.id   AF-A0A3M1PZ08-F1
#
_cell.length_a   1.000
_cell.length_b   1.000
_cell.length_c   1.000
_cell.angle_alpha   90.00
_cell.angle_beta   90.00
_cell.angle_gamma   90.00
#
_symmetry.space_group_name_H-M   'P 1'
#
loop_
_entity.id
_entity.type
_entity.pdbx_description
1 polymer ?
#
loop_
_entity_poly.entity_id
_entity_poly.type
_entity_poly.pdbx_seq_one_letter_code
_entity_poly.pdbx_strand_id
1 'polypeptide(L)'
;MAWWLLPLLLPIALFLGDFATGFVHWAVDTWFDEESLGRLVMIAREHHTHPTHVLHYGFLEHATLGSTIVIPVILPLWGAARLALPAAGALAFSFICLVVALCLFFGTTLHNLGHRRSRSVILRFLQRNRLLISPAYHAVHHRPPQTVRYCVVNGWADAVCDRLGLWRHLERLISRLTGAIPRRDDEDWQRNWPERLTHWQARRYGKEPPPFPSRSGQVDYSGGA
;
A
#
# COMPACT_ATOMS: atom_id res chain seq x y z
N MET A 1 -30.35 -7.43 18.24
CA MET A 1 -28.96 -7.23 17.78
C MET A 1 -28.95 -6.14 16.70
N ALA A 2 -28.15 -5.08 16.83
CA ALA A 2 -28.21 -3.90 15.97
C ALA A 2 -27.36 -3.99 14.68
N TRP A 3 -27.40 -5.15 14.01
CA TRP A 3 -26.57 -5.43 12.81
C TRP A 3 -26.86 -4.47 11.64
N TRP A 4 -28.07 -3.88 11.60
CA TRP A 4 -28.48 -2.88 10.62
C TRP A 4 -27.71 -1.56 10.73
N LEU A 5 -26.97 -1.33 11.83
CA LEU A 5 -26.07 -0.17 11.99
C LEU A 5 -24.69 -0.39 11.37
N LEU A 6 -24.30 -1.63 11.04
CA LEU A 6 -22.97 -1.92 10.48
C LEU A 6 -22.66 -1.14 9.19
N PRO A 7 -23.60 -0.96 8.23
CA PRO A 7 -23.33 -0.13 7.05
C PRO A 7 -22.94 1.31 7.37
N LEU A 8 -23.39 1.87 8.49
CA LEU A 8 -23.01 3.23 8.93
C LEU A 8 -21.55 3.31 9.38
N LEU A 9 -20.94 2.18 9.77
CA LEU A 9 -19.53 2.08 10.14
C LEU A 9 -18.61 1.91 8.94
N LEU A 10 -19.15 1.57 7.76
CA LEU A 10 -18.35 1.27 6.58
C LEU A 10 -17.41 2.43 6.18
N PRO A 11 -17.83 3.72 6.16
CA PRO A 11 -16.92 4.82 5.83
C PRO A 11 -15.75 4.94 6.80
N ILE A 12 -16.01 4.74 8.09
CA ILE A 12 -14.98 4.77 9.15
C ILE A 12 -14.02 3.59 8.95
N ALA A 13 -14.56 2.39 8.72
CA ALA A 13 -13.77 1.19 8.53
C ALA A 13 -12.92 1.25 7.25
N LEU A 14 -13.46 1.82 6.16
CA LEU A 14 -12.70 2.08 4.92
C LEU A 14 -11.61 3.12 5.12
N PHE A 15 -11.88 4.19 5.87
CA PHE A 15 -10.85 5.19 6.21
C PHE A 15 -9.71 4.54 7.00
N LEU A 16 -10.04 3.74 8.02
CA LEU A 16 -9.03 3.03 8.83
C LEU A 16 -8.29 1.98 8.00
N GLY A 17 -8.97 1.29 7.08
CA GLY A 17 -8.35 0.32 6.18
C GLY A 17 -7.39 1.00 5.19
N ASP A 18 -7.81 2.11 4.58
CA ASP A 18 -6.98 2.93 3.70
C ASP A 18 -5.75 3.46 4.46
N PHE A 19 -5.94 3.99 5.67
CA PHE A 19 -4.86 4.41 6.57
C PHE A 19 -3.89 3.26 6.88
N ALA A 20 -4.40 2.08 7.23
CA ALA A 20 -3.57 0.92 7.53
C ALA A 20 -2.71 0.52 6.32
N THR A 21 -3.26 0.54 5.11
CA THR A 21 -2.46 0.29 3.90
C THR A 21 -1.38 1.35 3.69
N GLY A 22 -1.70 2.63 3.93
CA GLY A 22 -0.73 3.72 3.83
C GLY A 22 0.38 3.62 4.87
N PHE A 23 0.06 3.21 6.10
CA PHE A 23 1.06 3.01 7.15
C PHE A 23 2.05 1.90 6.78
N VAL A 24 1.55 0.78 6.27
CA VAL A 24 2.41 -0.33 5.81
C VAL A 24 3.29 0.11 4.64
N HIS A 25 2.70 0.78 3.66
CA HIS A 25 3.42 1.27 2.49
C HIS A 25 4.52 2.27 2.88
N TRP A 26 4.18 3.29 3.69
CA TRP A 26 5.15 4.22 4.25
C TRP A 26 6.27 3.51 5.01
N ALA A 27 5.94 2.50 5.82
CA ALA A 27 6.94 1.79 6.61
C ALA A 27 7.94 1.05 5.72
N VAL A 28 7.44 0.29 4.73
CA VAL A 28 8.26 -0.43 3.73
C VAL A 28 9.14 0.54 2.94
N ASP A 29 8.58 1.66 2.49
CA ASP A 29 9.33 2.61 1.69
C ASP A 29 10.42 3.34 2.49
N THR A 30 10.23 3.48 3.80
CA THR A 30 11.02 4.40 4.62
C THR A 30 12.08 3.72 5.47
N TRP A 31 11.79 2.58 6.07
CA TRP A 31 12.60 2.07 7.18
C TRP A 31 13.28 0.75 6.90
N PHE A 32 12.89 0.06 5.84
CA PHE A 32 13.37 -1.27 5.54
C PHE A 32 14.17 -1.29 4.25
N ASP A 33 15.11 -2.22 4.21
CA ASP A 33 16.01 -2.50 3.11
C ASP A 33 15.85 -3.98 2.67
N GLU A 34 16.62 -4.36 1.65
CA GLU A 34 16.61 -5.71 1.11
C GLU A 34 17.08 -6.77 2.13
N GLU A 35 17.91 -6.40 3.10
CA GLU A 35 18.39 -7.34 4.11
C GLU A 35 17.32 -7.64 5.17
N SER A 36 16.53 -6.63 5.54
CA SER A 36 15.52 -6.73 6.59
C SER A 36 14.22 -7.40 6.14
N LEU A 37 13.67 -7.01 4.98
CA LEU A 37 12.39 -7.54 4.47
C LEU A 37 12.48 -8.17 3.07
N GLY A 38 13.69 -8.30 2.51
CA GLY A 38 13.95 -9.12 1.34
C GLY A 38 13.04 -8.83 0.16
N ARG A 39 12.24 -9.83 -0.20
CA ARG A 39 11.31 -9.79 -1.33
C ARG A 39 10.30 -8.63 -1.25
N LEU A 40 9.81 -8.27 -0.06
CA LEU A 40 8.81 -7.20 0.05
C LEU A 40 9.41 -5.84 -0.36
N VAL A 41 10.59 -5.51 0.16
CA VAL A 41 11.29 -4.27 -0.22
C VAL A 41 11.72 -4.32 -1.68
N MET A 42 12.20 -5.45 -2.19
CA MET A 42 12.53 -5.57 -3.62
C MET A 42 11.35 -5.27 -4.53
N ILE A 43 10.16 -5.78 -4.23
CA ILE A 43 8.95 -5.52 -5.01
C ILE A 43 8.58 -4.03 -4.92
N ALA A 44 8.62 -3.42 -3.74
CA ALA A 44 8.31 -2.00 -3.54
C ALA A 44 9.30 -1.07 -4.28
N ARG A 45 10.60 -1.36 -4.18
CA ARG A 45 11.67 -0.58 -4.83
C ARG A 45 11.67 -0.75 -6.36
N GLU A 46 11.51 -1.98 -6.84
CA GLU A 46 11.29 -2.27 -8.27
C GLU A 46 10.08 -1.50 -8.78
N HIS A 47 8.99 -1.48 -8.01
CA HIS A 47 7.79 -0.75 -8.34
C HIS A 47 8.03 0.77 -8.43
N HIS A 48 8.78 1.40 -7.54
CA HIS A 48 9.04 2.83 -7.65
C HIS A 48 9.98 3.18 -8.83
N THR A 49 10.84 2.24 -9.21
CA THR A 49 11.72 2.38 -10.38
C THR A 49 10.95 2.15 -11.69
N HIS A 50 10.09 1.12 -11.69
CA HIS A 50 9.25 0.72 -12.82
C HIS A 50 7.81 0.48 -12.34
N PRO A 51 6.96 1.53 -12.28
CA PRO A 51 5.63 1.49 -11.66
C PRO A 51 4.73 0.37 -12.15
N THR A 52 4.85 -0.05 -13.41
CA THR A 52 3.98 -1.08 -13.98
C THR A 52 4.43 -2.50 -13.67
N HIS A 53 5.63 -2.72 -13.11
CA HIS A 53 6.11 -4.08 -12.81
C HIS A 53 5.29 -4.77 -11.73
N VAL A 54 4.69 -3.99 -10.83
CA VAL A 54 3.75 -4.49 -9.81
C VAL A 54 2.56 -5.27 -10.41
N LEU A 55 2.23 -5.02 -11.69
CA LEU A 55 1.16 -5.71 -12.39
C LEU A 55 1.51 -7.15 -12.79
N HIS A 56 2.77 -7.56 -12.71
CA HIS A 56 3.23 -8.90 -13.09
C HIS A 56 3.20 -9.92 -11.95
N TYR A 57 2.98 -9.48 -10.71
CA TYR A 57 2.86 -10.38 -9.59
C TYR A 57 1.44 -10.97 -9.51
N GLY A 58 1.36 -12.24 -9.13
CA GLY A 58 0.11 -12.97 -9.06
C GLY A 58 -0.73 -12.60 -7.84
N PHE A 59 -2.01 -12.97 -7.86
CA PHE A 59 -2.93 -12.72 -6.74
C PHE A 59 -2.42 -13.31 -5.41
N LEU A 60 -1.95 -14.57 -5.41
CA LEU A 60 -1.47 -15.20 -4.18
C LEU A 60 -0.25 -14.49 -3.59
N GLU A 61 0.62 -13.95 -4.44
CA GLU A 61 1.78 -13.18 -4.00
C GLU A 61 1.34 -11.88 -3.33
N HIS A 62 0.45 -11.12 -3.97
CA HIS A 62 -0.15 -9.93 -3.37
C HIS A 62 -0.87 -10.21 -2.05
N ALA A 63 -1.71 -11.25 -2.01
CA ALA A 63 -2.45 -11.66 -0.83
C ALA A 63 -1.52 -12.09 0.31
N THR A 64 -0.40 -12.75 0.00
CA THR A 64 0.62 -13.12 0.99
C THR A 64 1.25 -11.86 1.58
N LEU A 65 1.70 -10.92 0.74
CA LEU A 65 2.30 -9.66 1.22
C LEU A 65 1.32 -8.89 2.13
N GLY A 66 0.05 -8.75 1.71
CA GLY A 66 -0.98 -8.08 2.52
C GLY A 66 -1.35 -8.83 3.82
N SER A 67 -1.38 -10.18 3.80
CA SER A 67 -1.79 -10.98 4.96
C SER A 67 -0.73 -11.11 6.05
N THR A 68 0.55 -10.91 5.74
CA THR A 68 1.65 -10.98 6.74
C THR A 68 1.45 -10.04 7.93
N ILE A 69 0.69 -8.96 7.75
CA ILE A 69 0.40 -7.96 8.80
C ILE A 69 -0.96 -8.22 9.47
N VAL A 70 -1.92 -8.76 8.72
CA VAL A 70 -3.28 -9.05 9.23
C VAL A 70 -3.24 -10.04 10.38
N ILE A 71 -2.51 -11.16 10.22
CA ILE A 71 -2.49 -12.24 11.21
C ILE A 71 -1.90 -11.80 12.56
N PRO A 72 -0.68 -11.23 12.65
CA PRO A 72 -0.08 -10.89 13.93
C PRO A 72 -0.71 -9.67 14.62
N VAL A 73 -1.41 -8.79 13.89
CA VAL A 73 -1.94 -7.53 14.45
C VAL A 73 -3.45 -7.56 14.62
N ILE A 74 -4.19 -7.85 13.55
CA ILE A 74 -5.66 -7.70 13.56
C ILE A 74 -6.32 -8.84 14.34
N LEU A 75 -5.81 -10.07 14.22
CA LEU A 75 -6.43 -11.24 14.88
C LEU A 75 -6.37 -11.17 16.42
N PRO A 76 -5.24 -10.80 17.07
CA PRO A 76 -5.21 -10.61 18.52
C PRO A 76 -6.11 -9.47 19.00
N LEU A 77 -6.12 -8.33 18.30
CA LEU A 77 -6.98 -7.19 18.64
C LEU A 77 -8.47 -7.58 18.56
N TRP A 78 -8.85 -8.31 17.51
CA TRP A 78 -10.19 -8.85 17.36
C TRP A 78 -10.55 -9.78 18.53
N GLY A 79 -9.68 -10.74 18.86
CA GLY A 79 -9.88 -11.67 19.98
C GLY A 79 -10.04 -10.95 21.32
N ALA A 80 -9.16 -9.99 21.62
CA ALA A 80 -9.22 -9.20 22.85
C ALA A 80 -10.53 -8.40 22.95
N ALA A 81 -10.96 -7.76 21.85
CA ALA A 81 -12.22 -7.02 21.81
C ALA A 81 -13.45 -7.92 22.02
N ARG A 82 -13.42 -9.17 21.55
CA ARG A 82 -14.50 -10.14 21.80
C ARG A 82 -14.65 -10.50 23.28
N LEU A 83 -13.56 -10.42 24.04
CA LEU A 83 -13.54 -10.70 25.49
C LEU A 83 -13.85 -9.45 26.33
N ALA A 84 -13.41 -8.27 25.87
CA ALA A 84 -13.49 -7.03 26.66
C ALA A 84 -14.76 -6.19 26.42
N LEU A 85 -15.41 -6.31 25.25
CA LEU A 85 -16.53 -5.45 24.88
C LEU A 85 -17.89 -6.16 25.03
N PRO A 86 -18.96 -5.42 25.37
CA PRO A 86 -20.33 -5.93 25.25
C PRO A 86 -20.63 -6.39 23.82
N ALA A 87 -21.58 -7.32 23.66
CA ALA A 87 -21.86 -7.98 22.38
C ALA A 87 -22.04 -7.02 21.19
N ALA A 88 -22.72 -5.89 21.38
CA ALA A 88 -22.90 -4.88 20.33
C ALA A 88 -21.59 -4.18 19.95
N GLY A 89 -20.77 -3.80 20.94
CA GLY A 89 -19.46 -3.18 20.70
C GLY A 89 -18.48 -4.17 20.07
N ALA A 90 -18.48 -5.41 20.55
CA ALA A 90 -17.67 -6.49 19.98
C ALA A 90 -18.03 -6.77 18.50
N LEU A 91 -19.33 -6.74 18.16
CA LEU A 91 -19.79 -6.89 16.77
C LEU A 91 -19.34 -5.72 15.88
N ALA A 92 -19.51 -4.49 16.35
CA ALA A 92 -19.06 -3.29 15.62
C ALA A 92 -17.55 -3.29 15.38
N PHE A 93 -16.76 -3.60 16.42
CA PHE A 93 -15.31 -3.71 16.29
C PHE A 93 -14.89 -4.84 15.34
N SER A 94 -15.56 -6.00 15.42
CA SER A 94 -15.33 -7.11 14.50
C SER A 94 -15.55 -6.72 13.04
N PHE A 95 -16.61 -5.94 12.77
CA PHE A 95 -16.88 -5.44 11.42
C PHE A 95 -15.77 -4.49 10.94
N ILE A 96 -15.29 -3.58 11.79
CA ILE A 96 -14.16 -2.70 11.46
C ILE A 96 -12.89 -3.52 11.18
N CYS A 97 -12.53 -4.47 12.06
CA CYS A 97 -11.39 -5.36 11.85
C CYS A 97 -11.48 -6.14 10.55
N LEU A 98 -12.67 -6.65 10.21
CA LEU A 98 -12.90 -7.38 8.96
C LEU A 98 -12.62 -6.49 7.75
N VAL A 99 -13.18 -5.28 7.71
CA VAL A 99 -12.96 -4.35 6.58
C VAL A 99 -11.49 -3.94 6.49
N VAL A 100 -10.83 -3.62 7.60
CA VAL A 100 -9.39 -3.29 7.63
C VAL A 100 -8.55 -4.48 7.14
N ALA A 101 -8.86 -5.70 7.58
CA ALA A 101 -8.17 -6.91 7.13
C ALA A 101 -8.36 -7.14 5.62
N LEU A 102 -9.56 -6.91 5.08
CA LEU A 102 -9.83 -7.00 3.66
C LEU A 102 -9.06 -5.93 2.86
N CYS A 103 -8.99 -4.69 3.37
CA CYS A 103 -8.19 -3.63 2.75
C CYS A 103 -6.69 -3.98 2.70
N LEU A 104 -6.13 -4.54 3.76
CA LEU A 104 -4.74 -5.00 3.79
C LEU A 104 -4.52 -6.19 2.86
N PHE A 105 -5.39 -7.21 2.94
CA PHE A 105 -5.31 -8.43 2.13
C PHE A 105 -5.39 -8.14 0.63
N PHE A 106 -6.33 -7.27 0.21
CA PHE A 106 -6.47 -6.84 -1.18
C PHE A 106 -5.61 -5.61 -1.52
N GLY A 107 -4.82 -5.08 -0.58
CA GLY A 107 -4.13 -3.79 -0.69
C GLY A 107 -3.32 -3.65 -1.97
N THR A 108 -2.43 -4.60 -2.26
CA THR A 108 -1.62 -4.57 -3.50
C THR A 108 -2.46 -4.79 -4.77
N THR A 109 -3.56 -5.53 -4.69
CA THR A 109 -4.48 -5.69 -5.84
C THR A 109 -5.23 -4.39 -6.13
N LEU A 110 -5.63 -3.65 -5.09
CA LEU A 110 -6.25 -2.34 -5.20
C LEU A 110 -5.22 -1.30 -5.69
N HIS A 111 -4.00 -1.35 -5.16
CA HIS A 111 -2.84 -0.56 -5.60
C HIS A 111 -2.61 -0.68 -7.11
N ASN A 112 -2.70 -1.89 -7.66
CA ASN A 112 -2.58 -2.13 -9.11
C ASN A 112 -3.60 -1.36 -9.95
N LEU A 113 -4.77 -1.00 -9.41
CA LEU A 113 -5.74 -0.15 -10.08
C LEU A 113 -5.24 1.29 -10.24
N GLY A 114 -4.31 1.73 -9.38
CA GLY A 114 -3.56 2.97 -9.46
C GLY A 114 -2.47 2.97 -10.53
N HIS A 115 -2.12 1.83 -11.11
CA HIS A 115 -1.07 1.74 -12.15
C HIS A 115 -1.59 1.52 -13.56
N ARG A 116 -2.90 1.29 -13.73
CA ARG A 116 -3.50 0.98 -15.02
C ARG A 116 -4.73 1.83 -15.31
N ARG A 117 -4.83 2.32 -16.53
CA ARG A 117 -6.07 2.93 -17.01
C ARG A 117 -7.12 1.83 -17.23
N SER A 118 -8.31 2.01 -16.67
CA SER A 118 -9.38 1.02 -16.82
C SER A 118 -10.27 1.29 -18.05
N ARG A 119 -10.52 0.24 -18.83
CA ARG A 119 -11.54 0.23 -19.90
C ARG A 119 -12.97 0.07 -19.37
N SER A 120 -13.15 -0.40 -18.13
CA SER A 120 -14.47 -0.53 -17.50
C SER A 120 -15.04 0.81 -17.07
N VAL A 121 -16.28 1.10 -17.48
CA VAL A 121 -17.02 2.30 -17.07
C VAL A 121 -17.22 2.35 -15.57
N ILE A 122 -17.53 1.20 -14.94
CA ILE A 122 -17.75 1.06 -13.51
C ILE A 122 -16.47 1.42 -12.75
N LEU A 123 -15.33 0.85 -13.14
CA LEU A 123 -14.06 1.14 -12.47
C LEU A 123 -13.67 2.61 -12.59
N ARG A 124 -13.84 3.22 -13.78
CA ARG A 124 -13.59 4.67 -13.95
C ARG A 124 -14.52 5.51 -13.10
N PHE A 125 -15.79 5.12 -12.96
CA PHE A 125 -16.74 5.79 -12.09
C PHE A 125 -16.28 5.72 -10.63
N LEU A 126 -15.92 4.55 -10.13
CA LEU A 126 -15.43 4.37 -8.75
C LEU A 126 -14.15 5.18 -8.50
N GLN A 127 -13.22 5.21 -9.45
CA GLN A 127 -11.98 5.97 -9.36
C GLN A 127 -12.21 7.49 -9.34
N ARG A 128 -13.12 7.99 -10.18
CA ARG A 128 -13.49 9.42 -10.22
C ARG A 128 -14.15 9.87 -8.91
N ASN A 129 -14.93 9.00 -8.29
CA ASN A 129 -15.60 9.28 -7.03
C ASN A 129 -14.78 8.90 -5.78
N ARG A 130 -13.48 8.62 -5.94
CA ARG A 130 -12.58 8.27 -4.81
C ARG A 130 -13.11 7.08 -3.99
N LEU A 131 -13.78 6.13 -4.62
CA LEU A 131 -14.16 4.85 -4.00
C LEU A 131 -13.09 3.78 -4.26
N LEU A 132 -12.28 3.97 -5.29
CA LEU A 132 -11.06 3.22 -5.58
C LEU A 132 -9.94 4.18 -5.94
N ILE A 133 -8.70 3.77 -5.67
CA ILE A 133 -7.52 4.55 -6.01
C ILE A 133 -7.47 4.78 -7.53
N SER A 134 -7.27 6.03 -7.93
CA SER A 134 -7.18 6.42 -9.33
C SER A 134 -5.72 6.54 -9.77
N PRO A 135 -5.39 6.28 -11.04
CA PRO A 135 -4.00 6.34 -11.47
C PRO A 135 -3.40 7.74 -11.40
N ALA A 136 -4.17 8.77 -11.74
CA ALA A 136 -3.72 10.16 -11.64
C ALA A 136 -3.41 10.57 -10.19
N TYR A 137 -4.17 10.06 -9.22
CA TYR A 137 -3.95 10.38 -7.82
C TYR A 137 -2.69 9.72 -7.28
N HIS A 138 -2.54 8.41 -7.54
CA HIS A 138 -1.41 7.63 -7.05
C HIS A 138 -0.10 7.98 -7.78
N ALA A 139 -0.15 8.47 -9.02
CA ALA A 139 1.03 8.96 -9.73
C ALA A 139 1.78 10.08 -9.00
N VAL A 140 1.13 10.83 -8.11
CA VAL A 140 1.82 11.85 -7.30
C VAL A 140 2.70 11.23 -6.22
N HIS A 141 2.32 10.07 -5.68
CA HIS A 141 3.19 9.33 -4.76
C HIS A 141 4.49 8.89 -5.46
N HIS A 142 4.41 8.48 -6.72
CA HIS A 142 5.57 8.04 -7.52
C HIS A 142 6.56 9.15 -7.88
N ARG A 143 6.21 10.42 -7.67
CA ARG A 143 7.11 11.54 -7.93
C ARG A 143 8.14 11.65 -6.80
N PRO A 144 9.44 11.75 -7.09
CA PRO A 144 10.44 12.02 -6.06
C PRO A 144 10.06 13.24 -5.23
N PRO A 145 10.24 13.22 -3.90
CA PRO A 145 10.91 12.19 -3.09
C PRO A 145 9.98 11.08 -2.53
N GLN A 146 8.82 10.81 -3.14
CA GLN A 146 7.85 9.78 -2.70
C GLN A 146 7.44 9.84 -1.21
N THR A 147 7.13 11.05 -0.71
CA THR A 147 6.85 11.29 0.74
C THR A 147 5.38 11.53 1.08
N VAL A 148 4.46 11.33 0.14
CA VAL A 148 3.03 11.64 0.27
C VAL A 148 2.18 10.57 -0.40
N ARG A 149 0.88 10.55 -0.09
CA ARG A 149 -0.13 9.68 -0.73
C ARG A 149 0.19 8.19 -0.70
N TYR A 150 0.55 7.69 0.47
CA TYR A 150 0.89 6.29 0.67
C TYR A 150 -0.32 5.35 0.62
N CYS A 151 -1.55 5.82 0.84
CA CYS A 151 -2.71 4.93 0.90
C CYS A 151 -3.12 4.42 -0.49
N VAL A 152 -3.45 3.12 -0.58
CA VAL A 152 -3.64 2.44 -1.88
C VAL A 152 -5.06 1.93 -2.12
N VAL A 153 -6.00 2.12 -1.18
CA VAL A 153 -7.39 1.67 -1.35
C VAL A 153 -8.19 2.73 -2.11
N ASN A 154 -8.29 3.92 -1.54
CA ASN A 154 -9.08 5.03 -2.11
C ASN A 154 -8.49 6.41 -1.82
N GLY A 155 -7.49 6.50 -0.92
CA GLY A 155 -6.78 7.73 -0.55
C GLY A 155 -7.63 8.72 0.23
N TRP A 156 -8.62 8.26 0.99
CA TRP A 156 -9.34 9.10 1.97
C TRP A 156 -8.45 9.46 3.15
N ALA A 157 -7.66 8.49 3.64
CA ALA A 157 -6.75 8.71 4.75
C ALA A 157 -5.59 9.64 4.38
N ASP A 158 -5.11 9.56 3.13
CA ASP A 158 -4.09 10.47 2.61
C ASP A 158 -4.48 11.95 2.75
N ALA A 159 -5.75 12.30 2.48
CA ALA A 159 -6.23 13.68 2.55
C ALA A 159 -6.04 14.29 3.96
N VAL A 160 -6.13 13.45 4.99
CA VAL A 160 -5.90 13.84 6.39
C VAL A 160 -4.41 13.77 6.73
N CYS A 161 -3.75 12.64 6.43
CA CYS A 161 -2.37 12.39 6.80
C CYS A 161 -1.40 13.39 6.16
N ASP A 162 -1.55 13.66 4.86
CA ASP A 162 -0.68 14.57 4.12
C ASP A 162 -0.89 16.02 4.59
N ARG A 163 -2.12 16.42 4.89
CA ARG A 163 -2.45 17.76 5.42
C ARG A 163 -1.85 17.99 6.79
N LEU A 164 -1.87 16.97 7.66
CA LEU A 164 -1.23 17.02 8.98
C LEU A 164 0.30 16.81 8.90
N GLY A 165 0.82 16.42 7.73
CA GLY A 165 2.22 16.02 7.56
C GLY A 165 2.59 14.83 8.45
N LEU A 166 1.64 13.93 8.72
CA LEU A 166 1.77 12.83 9.68
C LEU A 166 3.06 12.03 9.47
N TRP A 167 3.33 11.61 8.24
CA TRP A 167 4.49 10.79 7.88
C TRP A 167 5.81 11.46 8.28
N ARG A 168 5.99 12.74 7.94
CA ARG A 168 7.18 13.51 8.31
C ARG A 168 7.32 13.70 9.82
N HIS A 169 6.21 13.81 10.55
CA HIS A 169 6.25 13.89 12.01
C HIS A 169 6.68 12.57 12.64
N LEU A 170 6.14 11.44 12.15
CA LEU A 170 6.53 10.10 12.58
C LEU A 170 8.00 9.84 12.27
N GLU A 171 8.48 10.23 11.09
CA GLU A 171 9.90 10.15 10.72
C GLU A 171 10.79 10.89 11.69
N ARG A 172 10.50 12.17 11.96
CA ARG A 172 11.28 12.94 12.93
C ARG A 172 11.23 12.33 14.34
N LEU A 173 10.08 11.81 14.76
CA LEU A 173 9.93 11.18 16.06
C LEU A 173 10.79 9.93 16.16
N ILE A 174 10.67 9.02 15.19
CA ILE A 174 11.44 7.77 15.16
C ILE A 174 12.94 8.09 15.10
N SER A 175 13.38 8.99 14.21
CA SER A 175 14.78 9.39 14.13
C SER A 175 15.30 9.98 15.44
N ARG A 176 14.50 10.77 16.16
CA ARG A 176 14.90 11.31 17.47
C ARG A 176 15.00 10.24 18.56
N LEU A 177 14.13 9.24 18.52
CA LEU A 177 14.07 8.20 19.55
C LEU A 177 15.09 7.06 19.30
N THR A 178 15.38 6.74 18.04
CA THR A 178 16.18 5.56 17.67
C THR A 178 17.48 5.90 16.95
N GLY A 179 17.64 7.13 16.45
CA GLY A 179 18.74 7.51 15.56
C GLY A 179 18.61 6.99 14.13
N ALA A 180 17.53 6.27 13.80
CA ALA A 180 17.31 5.75 12.44
C ALA A 180 17.12 6.89 11.43
N ILE A 181 17.68 6.73 10.25
CA ILE A 181 17.57 7.69 9.14
C ILE A 181 16.47 7.17 8.19
N PRO A 182 15.41 7.95 7.92
CA PRO A 182 14.38 7.54 6.97
C PRO A 182 14.98 7.49 5.57
N ARG A 183 14.63 6.46 4.78
CA ARG A 183 15.12 6.24 3.40
C ARG A 183 16.64 6.21 3.30
N ARG A 184 17.28 5.54 4.27
CA ARG A 184 18.74 5.49 4.37
C ARG A 184 19.41 4.91 3.13
N ASP A 185 18.76 3.95 2.46
CA ASP A 185 19.30 3.20 1.32
C ASP A 185 18.90 3.77 -0.05
N ASP A 186 18.09 4.83 -0.10
CA ASP A 186 17.57 5.36 -1.37
C ASP A 186 18.69 5.78 -2.35
N GLU A 187 19.74 6.45 -1.86
CA GLU A 187 20.86 6.87 -2.71
C GLU A 187 21.64 5.67 -3.29
N ASP A 188 21.84 4.63 -2.46
CA ASP A 188 22.51 3.41 -2.89
C ASP A 188 21.64 2.64 -3.91
N TRP A 189 20.33 2.57 -3.67
CA TRP A 189 19.37 2.02 -4.62
C TRP A 189 19.45 2.77 -5.96
N GLN A 190 19.37 4.10 -5.96
CA GLN A 190 19.42 4.89 -7.20
C GLN A 190 20.71 4.67 -8.00
N ARG A 191 21.84 4.42 -7.33
CA ARG A 191 23.12 4.12 -8.00
C ARG A 191 23.17 2.69 -8.56
N ASN A 192 22.61 1.72 -7.86
CA ASN A 192 22.87 0.29 -8.09
C ASN A 192 21.63 -0.50 -8.56
N TRP A 193 20.47 0.13 -8.71
CA TRP A 193 19.23 -0.57 -9.07
C TRP A 193 19.32 -1.43 -10.36
N PRO A 194 20.06 -1.07 -11.44
CA PRO A 194 20.08 -1.89 -12.64
C PRO A 194 20.65 -3.30 -12.38
N GLU A 195 21.72 -3.39 -11.59
CA GLU A 195 22.35 -4.65 -11.20
C GLU A 195 21.45 -5.41 -10.21
N ARG A 196 20.94 -4.72 -9.19
CA ARG A 196 20.03 -5.29 -8.18
C ARG A 196 18.79 -5.93 -8.81
N LEU A 197 18.13 -5.22 -9.74
CA LEU A 197 16.96 -5.72 -10.46
C LEU A 197 17.31 -6.87 -11.41
N THR A 198 18.44 -6.80 -12.11
CA THR A 198 18.89 -7.91 -12.98
C THR A 198 19.06 -9.19 -12.17
N HIS A 199 19.73 -9.11 -11.02
CA HIS A 199 19.96 -10.27 -10.15
C HIS A 199 18.64 -10.80 -9.57
N TRP A 200 17.75 -9.91 -9.14
CA TRP A 200 16.43 -10.26 -8.62
C TRP A 200 15.54 -10.94 -9.67
N GLN A 201 15.43 -10.35 -10.86
CA GLN A 201 14.65 -10.89 -11.96
C GLN A 201 15.21 -12.22 -12.44
N ALA A 202 16.54 -12.38 -12.49
CA ALA A 202 17.18 -13.64 -12.84
C ALA A 202 16.85 -14.77 -11.84
N ARG A 203 16.86 -14.46 -10.53
CA ARG A 203 16.44 -15.42 -9.49
C ARG A 203 14.97 -15.81 -9.61
N ARG A 204 14.11 -14.89 -10.06
CA ARG A 204 12.66 -15.08 -10.13
C ARG A 204 12.22 -15.81 -11.41
N TYR A 205 12.71 -15.37 -12.56
CA TYR A 205 12.23 -15.78 -13.88
C TYR A 205 13.23 -16.66 -14.64
N GLY A 206 14.44 -16.87 -14.12
CA GLY A 206 15.54 -17.51 -14.84
C GLY A 206 16.29 -16.53 -15.74
N LYS A 207 17.05 -17.03 -16.72
CA LYS A 207 17.99 -16.21 -17.52
C LYS A 207 17.31 -15.18 -18.45
N GLU A 208 16.02 -15.31 -18.71
CA GLU A 208 15.25 -14.39 -19.58
C GLU A 208 14.02 -13.86 -18.82
N PRO A 209 14.04 -12.61 -18.34
CA PRO A 209 12.86 -12.01 -17.73
C PRO A 209 11.76 -11.81 -18.80
N PRO A 210 10.47 -11.90 -18.43
CA PRO A 210 9.39 -11.66 -19.37
C PRO A 210 9.50 -10.25 -19.99
N PRO A 211 9.17 -10.09 -21.28
CA PRO A 211 9.27 -8.79 -21.94
C PRO A 211 8.36 -7.76 -21.26
N PHE A 212 8.88 -6.55 -21.08
CA PHE A 212 8.11 -5.45 -20.50
C PHE A 212 6.84 -5.17 -21.32
N PRO A 213 5.68 -4.94 -20.69
CA PRO A 213 4.44 -4.68 -21.41
C PRO A 213 4.57 -3.43 -22.27
N SER A 214 3.98 -3.46 -23.47
CA SER A 214 3.94 -2.30 -24.36
C SER A 214 3.42 -1.06 -23.63
N ARG A 215 3.91 0.13 -23.99
CA ARG A 215 3.47 1.43 -23.42
C ARG A 215 1.95 1.67 -23.50
N SER A 216 1.21 0.89 -24.30
CA SER A 216 -0.22 1.04 -24.48
C SER A 216 -1.00 0.68 -23.21
N GLY A 217 -1.44 1.70 -22.46
CA GLY A 217 -2.24 1.55 -21.23
C GLY A 217 -1.52 1.88 -19.92
N GLN A 218 -0.23 2.19 -19.99
CA GLN A 218 0.57 2.67 -18.86
C GLN A 218 0.22 4.13 -18.52
N VAL A 219 0.37 4.49 -17.25
CA VAL A 219 0.29 5.88 -16.80
C VAL A 219 1.64 6.52 -17.03
N ASP A 220 1.66 7.71 -17.61
CA ASP A 220 2.88 8.49 -17.73
C ASP A 220 3.17 9.20 -16.41
N TYR A 221 4.26 8.81 -15.74
CA TYR A 221 4.72 9.42 -14.49
C TYR A 221 5.71 10.57 -14.73
N SER A 222 6.11 10.81 -16.00
CA SER A 222 7.06 11.86 -16.40
C SER A 222 6.42 13.23 -16.67
N GLY A 223 5.08 13.33 -16.61
CA GLY A 223 4.35 14.57 -16.85
C GLY A 223 4.47 15.58 -15.70
N GLY A 224 5.31 16.60 -15.90
CA GLY A 224 5.34 17.83 -15.12
C GLY A 224 4.20 18.78 -15.52
N ALA A 225 3.57 19.37 -14.50
CA ALA A 225 2.90 20.67 -14.53
C ALA A 225 2.91 21.19 -13.09
#